data_AF-A0A358UWA2-F1
#
_entry.id   AF-A0A358UWA2-F1
#
_cell.length_a   1.000
_cell.length_b   1.000
_cell.length_c   1.000
_cell.angle_alpha   90.00
_cell.angle_beta   90.00
_cell.angle_gamma   90.00
#
_symmetry.space_group_name_H-M   'P 1'
#
loop_
_entity.id
_entity.type
_entity.pdbx_description
1 polymer ?
#
loop_
_entity_poly.entity_id
_entity_poly.type
_entity_poly.pdbx_seq_one_letter_code
_entity_poly.pdbx_strand_id
1 'polypeptide(L)'
;MTQATLNGEVVFSGVGLHTGEEVTVRLKPSEPNKGITFIRVDLPESPVIPVSSEYVIATERGTTIGRGEVAIHTVEHLLAALSGLEIDNVIIEFDGPEVPTLDGSALPIVEEIKKVGIRKFNIPQKTFRVREPVWLEDGDKEIIVLPSADFRISYTINFPGTGIGSQFLTLTLTPEVFEKEIAPARTFCSLDEVEALRNAGLIKGGSLENSIVFD
;
A
#
# COMPACT_ATOMS: atom_id res chain seq x y z
N MET A 1 -8.82 3.89 -20.61
CA MET A 1 -9.08 4.51 -19.29
C MET A 1 -8.56 5.94 -19.31
N THR A 2 -9.15 6.82 -18.50
CA THR A 2 -8.69 8.20 -18.34
C THR A 2 -8.20 8.40 -16.92
N GLN A 3 -7.32 9.39 -16.73
CA GLN A 3 -6.73 9.66 -15.42
C GLN A 3 -7.79 10.07 -14.40
N ALA A 4 -7.58 9.72 -13.13
CA ALA A 4 -8.44 10.12 -12.03
C ALA A 4 -7.68 10.78 -10.86
N THR A 5 -8.44 11.47 -10.03
CA THR A 5 -8.05 12.10 -8.76
C THR A 5 -9.24 12.05 -7.79
N LEU A 6 -9.05 12.43 -6.53
CA LEU A 6 -10.12 12.65 -5.57
C LEU A 6 -10.98 13.88 -5.93
N ASN A 7 -12.27 13.89 -5.55
CA ASN A 7 -13.15 15.07 -5.67
C ASN A 7 -12.84 16.16 -4.63
N GLY A 8 -12.22 15.78 -3.51
CA GLY A 8 -11.92 16.64 -2.37
C GLY A 8 -10.82 16.03 -1.50
N GLU A 9 -10.49 16.71 -0.41
CA GLU A 9 -9.51 16.21 0.56
C GLU A 9 -10.09 15.06 1.39
N VAL A 10 -9.29 14.02 1.59
CA VAL A 10 -9.56 12.91 2.52
C VAL A 10 -8.55 13.00 3.67
N VAL A 11 -9.01 12.88 4.91
CA VAL A 11 -8.15 12.95 6.10
C VAL A 11 -8.43 11.75 7.00
N PHE A 12 -7.38 11.07 7.44
CA PHE A 12 -7.46 10.01 8.45
C PHE A 12 -6.22 10.02 9.33
N SER A 13 -6.37 9.54 10.57
CA SER A 13 -5.29 9.45 11.54
C SER A 13 -5.27 8.07 12.16
N GLY A 14 -4.09 7.64 12.60
CA GLY A 14 -3.91 6.38 13.29
C GLY A 14 -2.47 6.20 13.75
N VAL A 15 -2.13 4.99 14.17
CA VAL A 15 -0.80 4.65 14.67
C VAL A 15 -0.02 3.91 13.58
N GLY A 16 1.26 4.23 13.39
CA GLY A 16 2.16 3.44 12.56
C GLY A 16 2.39 2.04 13.13
N LEU A 17 2.35 1.01 12.29
CA LEU A 17 2.48 -0.38 12.75
C LEU A 17 3.79 -0.62 13.49
N HIS A 18 4.90 -0.21 12.89
CA HIS A 18 6.24 -0.50 13.41
C HIS A 18 6.75 0.55 14.38
N THR A 19 6.52 1.82 14.06
CA THR A 19 7.00 2.97 14.81
C THR A 19 6.19 3.21 16.09
N GLY A 20 4.90 2.90 16.06
CA GLY A 20 3.97 3.20 17.16
C GLY A 20 3.65 4.69 17.30
N GLU A 21 4.02 5.51 16.30
CA GLU A 21 3.77 6.95 16.32
C GLU A 21 2.37 7.27 15.77
N GLU A 22 1.71 8.27 16.34
CA GLU A 22 0.46 8.82 15.79
C GLU A 22 0.78 9.66 14.55
N VAL A 23 0.07 9.37 13.46
CA VAL A 23 0.24 10.03 12.17
C VAL A 23 -1.12 10.38 11.58
N THR A 24 -1.23 11.57 11.03
CA THR A 24 -2.36 12.06 10.24
C THR A 24 -1.96 12.16 8.78
N VAL A 25 -2.71 11.47 7.92
CA VAL A 25 -2.55 11.52 6.47
C VAL A 25 -3.66 12.37 5.85
N ARG A 26 -3.29 13.20 4.88
CA ARG A 26 -4.20 13.97 4.02
C ARG A 26 -3.96 13.61 2.57
N LEU A 27 -4.98 13.07 1.91
CA LEU A 27 -4.98 12.81 0.48
C LEU A 27 -5.66 13.98 -0.22
N LYS A 28 -4.91 14.70 -1.05
CA LYS A 28 -5.36 15.91 -1.73
C LYS A 28 -5.47 15.67 -3.23
N PRO A 29 -6.54 16.16 -3.88
CA PRO A 29 -6.65 16.11 -5.32
C PRO A 29 -5.44 16.75 -6.00
N SER A 30 -5.00 16.19 -7.12
CA SER A 30 -3.92 16.75 -7.92
C SER A 30 -4.31 16.87 -9.39
N GLU A 31 -3.66 17.80 -10.08
CA GLU A 31 -3.81 18.00 -11.52
C GLU A 31 -3.32 16.76 -12.31
N PRO A 32 -3.80 16.57 -13.56
CA PRO A 32 -3.38 15.47 -14.42
C PRO A 32 -1.86 15.43 -14.65
N ASN A 33 -1.33 14.23 -14.84
CA ASN A 33 0.09 13.93 -15.08
C ASN A 33 1.03 14.30 -13.93
N LYS A 34 0.51 14.49 -12.72
CA LYS A 34 1.31 14.72 -11.52
C LYS A 34 1.69 13.43 -10.81
N GLY A 35 0.93 12.36 -11.01
CA GLY A 35 1.17 11.09 -10.34
C GLY A 35 0.85 11.15 -8.85
N ILE A 36 1.29 10.14 -8.11
CA ILE A 36 1.18 10.07 -6.66
C ILE A 36 2.47 10.57 -6.04
N THR A 37 2.37 11.47 -5.06
CA THR A 37 3.54 12.06 -4.41
C THR A 37 3.31 12.19 -2.92
N PHE A 38 4.29 11.76 -2.12
CA PHE A 38 4.30 11.96 -0.68
C PHE A 38 5.01 13.26 -0.29
N ILE A 39 4.51 13.90 0.77
CA ILE A 39 5.05 15.12 1.37
C ILE A 39 5.06 14.96 2.89
N ARG A 40 6.25 14.98 3.50
CA ARG A 40 6.43 14.99 4.97
C ARG A 40 6.27 16.40 5.50
N VAL A 41 5.08 16.76 5.94
CA VAL A 41 4.77 18.16 6.33
C VAL A 41 5.29 18.54 7.71
N ASP A 42 5.66 17.55 8.52
CA ASP A 42 6.30 17.71 9.83
C ASP A 42 7.79 18.08 9.75
N LEU A 43 8.43 17.87 8.60
CA LEU A 43 9.86 18.15 8.40
C LEU A 43 10.10 19.53 7.76
N PRO A 44 11.25 20.19 8.05
CA PRO A 44 11.64 21.42 7.37
C PRO A 44 11.63 21.26 5.85
N GLU A 45 11.18 22.30 5.15
CA GLU A 45 11.07 22.35 3.68
C GLU A 45 10.09 21.34 3.04
N SER A 46 9.35 20.57 3.86
CA SER A 46 8.30 19.64 3.42
C SER A 46 8.77 18.72 2.28
N PRO A 47 9.76 17.84 2.55
CA PRO A 47 10.42 17.04 1.54
C PRO A 47 9.42 16.19 0.75
N VAL A 48 9.63 16.18 -0.56
CA VAL A 48 8.72 15.61 -1.55
C VAL A 48 9.33 14.34 -2.14
N ILE A 49 8.59 13.23 -2.06
CA ILE A 49 9.00 11.91 -2.55
C ILE A 49 7.95 11.41 -3.55
N PRO A 50 8.23 11.44 -4.87
CA PRO A 50 7.37 10.83 -5.87
C PRO A 50 7.28 9.31 -5.68
N VAL A 51 6.12 8.72 -5.96
CA VAL A 51 5.98 7.25 -5.97
C VAL A 51 6.67 6.69 -7.22
N SER A 52 7.84 6.11 -7.03
CA SER A 52 8.63 5.41 -8.06
C SER A 52 9.49 4.34 -7.39
N SER A 53 9.77 3.25 -8.11
CA SER A 53 10.69 2.21 -7.64
C SER A 53 12.09 2.74 -7.34
N GLU A 54 12.50 3.85 -7.96
CA GLU A 54 13.78 4.52 -7.72
C GLU A 54 13.92 5.08 -6.30
N TYR A 55 12.81 5.32 -5.60
CA TYR A 55 12.80 5.82 -4.23
C TYR A 55 12.60 4.71 -3.19
N VAL A 56 12.52 3.44 -3.58
CA VAL A 56 12.43 2.32 -2.63
C VAL A 56 13.80 2.14 -1.98
N ILE A 57 13.86 2.26 -0.65
CA ILE A 57 15.12 2.20 0.13
C ILE A 57 15.19 0.98 1.06
N ALA A 58 14.06 0.36 1.39
CA ALA A 58 13.99 -0.87 2.19
C ALA A 58 12.69 -1.64 1.90
N THR A 59 12.74 -2.96 2.06
CA THR A 59 11.61 -3.89 1.80
C THR A 59 11.38 -4.89 2.94
N GLU A 60 12.16 -4.81 4.01
CA GLU A 60 12.05 -5.67 5.17
C GLU A 60 10.81 -5.29 6.01
N ARG A 61 9.85 -6.22 6.11
CA ARG A 61 8.61 -6.07 6.91
C ARG A 61 7.72 -4.89 6.49
N GLY A 62 7.89 -4.42 5.26
CA GLY A 62 7.03 -3.43 4.59
C GLY A 62 7.80 -2.69 3.51
N THR A 63 7.12 -1.89 2.69
CA THR A 63 7.78 -1.06 1.68
C THR A 63 8.11 0.31 2.26
N THR A 64 9.39 0.67 2.25
CA THR A 64 9.85 2.01 2.65
C THR A 64 10.34 2.77 1.43
N ILE A 65 9.80 3.97 1.22
CA ILE A 65 10.31 4.93 0.23
C ILE A 65 11.07 6.06 0.92
N GLY A 66 12.07 6.62 0.27
CA GLY A 66 12.90 7.66 0.87
C GLY A 66 13.73 8.47 -0.11
N ARG A 67 14.22 9.62 0.37
CA ARG A 67 15.14 10.51 -0.36
C ARG A 67 16.03 11.24 0.63
N GLY A 68 17.35 11.08 0.50
CA GLY A 68 18.30 11.61 1.47
C GLY A 68 18.11 10.92 2.83
N GLU A 69 17.95 11.71 3.89
CA GLU A 69 17.70 11.21 5.24
C GLU A 69 16.21 10.99 5.55
N VAL A 70 15.32 11.31 4.60
CA VAL A 70 13.87 11.20 4.78
C VAL A 70 13.41 9.82 4.34
N ALA A 71 12.62 9.17 5.19
CA ALA A 71 11.99 7.88 4.93
C ALA A 71 10.49 7.92 5.25
N ILE A 72 9.75 7.05 4.57
CA ILE A 72 8.32 6.83 4.71
C ILE A 72 8.09 5.32 4.75
N HIS A 73 7.71 4.82 5.90
CA HIS A 73 7.50 3.39 6.12
C HIS A 73 6.06 2.98 5.76
N THR A 74 5.91 1.72 5.35
CA THR A 74 4.63 1.00 5.26
C THR A 74 3.64 1.65 4.26
N VAL A 75 4.12 2.02 3.07
CA VAL A 75 3.27 2.71 2.06
C VAL A 75 2.31 1.79 1.31
N GLU A 76 2.51 0.48 1.38
CA GLU A 76 1.88 -0.52 0.52
C GLU A 76 0.35 -0.55 0.58
N HIS A 77 -0.28 -0.47 1.76
CA HIS A 77 -1.75 -0.53 1.86
C HIS A 77 -2.42 0.72 1.31
N LEU A 78 -1.83 1.89 1.55
CA LEU A 78 -2.31 3.15 0.98
C LEU A 78 -2.16 3.14 -0.55
N LEU A 79 -1.01 2.69 -1.06
CA LEU A 79 -0.81 2.56 -2.51
C LEU A 79 -1.70 1.49 -3.14
N ALA A 80 -1.98 0.40 -2.43
CA ALA A 80 -2.95 -0.60 -2.86
C ALA A 80 -4.36 -0.01 -2.96
N ALA A 81 -4.80 0.79 -1.98
CA ALA A 81 -6.09 1.48 -2.03
C ALA A 81 -6.19 2.43 -3.23
N LEU A 82 -5.17 3.25 -3.46
CA LEU A 82 -5.13 4.18 -4.60
C LEU A 82 -5.10 3.45 -5.95
N SER A 83 -4.26 2.41 -6.07
CA SER A 83 -4.17 1.60 -7.30
C SER A 83 -5.46 0.82 -7.55
N GLY A 84 -6.05 0.24 -6.51
CA GLY A 84 -7.28 -0.54 -6.60
C GLY A 84 -8.48 0.30 -7.03
N LEU A 85 -8.52 1.57 -6.62
CA LEU A 85 -9.55 2.53 -7.03
C LEU A 85 -9.20 3.30 -8.32
N GLU A 86 -8.13 2.92 -9.02
CA GLU A 86 -7.65 3.56 -10.25
C GLU A 86 -7.40 5.07 -10.11
N ILE A 87 -6.80 5.49 -8.99
CA ILE A 87 -6.45 6.89 -8.74
C ILE A 87 -5.02 7.17 -9.21
N ASP A 88 -4.86 8.09 -10.16
CA ASP A 88 -3.57 8.40 -10.77
C ASP A 88 -2.84 9.59 -10.15
N ASN A 89 -3.59 10.60 -9.70
CA ASN A 89 -3.03 11.89 -9.29
C ASN A 89 -3.49 12.26 -7.89
N VAL A 90 -2.60 12.17 -6.89
CA VAL A 90 -2.86 12.55 -5.50
C VAL A 90 -1.59 13.06 -4.85
N ILE A 91 -1.74 14.13 -4.05
CA ILE A 91 -0.72 14.57 -3.10
C ILE A 91 -1.05 13.95 -1.74
N ILE A 92 -0.09 13.26 -1.14
CA ILE A 92 -0.21 12.60 0.16
C ILE A 92 0.63 13.38 1.16
N GLU A 93 -0.01 14.21 1.97
CA GLU A 93 0.64 14.93 3.08
C GLU A 93 0.50 14.11 4.37
N PHE A 94 1.55 14.03 5.17
CA PHE A 94 1.52 13.33 6.45
C PHE A 94 2.60 13.83 7.41
N ASP A 95 2.33 13.68 8.71
CA ASP A 95 3.09 14.30 9.80
C ASP A 95 3.79 13.27 10.71
N GLY A 96 4.38 12.24 10.10
CA GLY A 96 5.16 11.24 10.81
C GLY A 96 5.94 10.32 9.89
N PRO A 97 6.70 9.35 10.42
CA PRO A 97 7.60 8.52 9.64
C PRO A 97 6.92 7.33 8.93
N GLU A 98 5.69 6.97 9.30
CA GLU A 98 5.02 5.75 8.85
C GLU A 98 3.54 6.02 8.54
N VAL A 99 3.03 5.43 7.46
CA VAL A 99 1.60 5.48 7.14
C VAL A 99 0.82 4.71 8.23
N PRO A 100 -0.28 5.25 8.78
CA PRO A 100 -1.02 4.59 9.85
C PRO A 100 -1.61 3.26 9.39
N THR A 101 -1.53 2.24 10.25
CA THR A 101 -1.95 0.87 9.93
C THR A 101 -3.47 0.70 9.91
N LEU A 102 -4.21 1.57 10.60
CA LEU A 102 -5.67 1.52 10.74
C LEU A 102 -6.13 0.17 11.27
N ASP A 103 -6.93 -0.60 10.52
CA ASP A 103 -7.35 -1.95 10.88
C ASP A 103 -6.41 -3.04 10.34
N GLY A 104 -5.29 -2.66 9.74
CA GLY A 104 -4.34 -3.57 9.10
C GLY A 104 -4.64 -3.87 7.64
N SER A 105 -5.71 -3.31 7.06
CA SER A 105 -6.11 -3.50 5.67
C SER A 105 -6.14 -2.18 4.90
N ALA A 106 -6.56 -2.23 3.63
CA ALA A 106 -6.80 -1.04 2.81
C ALA A 106 -8.24 -0.52 2.91
N LEU A 107 -9.16 -1.30 3.50
CA LEU A 107 -10.60 -1.01 3.51
C LEU A 107 -10.93 0.35 4.15
N PRO A 108 -10.39 0.73 5.32
CA PRO A 108 -10.72 2.04 5.90
C PRO A 108 -10.34 3.21 4.99
N ILE A 109 -9.24 3.10 4.25
CA ILE A 109 -8.79 4.12 3.29
C ILE A 109 -9.77 4.19 2.11
N VAL A 110 -10.19 3.03 1.60
CA VAL A 110 -11.19 2.94 0.52
C VAL A 110 -12.51 3.59 0.94
N GLU A 111 -12.97 3.33 2.16
CA GLU A 111 -14.22 3.91 2.69
C GLU A 111 -14.14 5.44 2.77
N GLU A 112 -13.04 6.01 3.26
CA GLU A 112 -12.86 7.46 3.32
C GLU A 112 -12.80 8.09 1.92
N ILE A 113 -12.10 7.45 0.96
CA ILE A 113 -12.07 7.90 -0.43
C ILE A 113 -13.48 7.88 -1.04
N LYS A 114 -14.29 6.86 -0.77
CA LYS A 114 -15.65 6.74 -1.29
C LYS A 114 -16.59 7.81 -0.76
N LYS A 115 -16.42 8.26 0.49
CA LYS A 115 -17.22 9.38 1.05
C LYS A 115 -17.01 10.68 0.27
N VAL A 116 -15.79 10.90 -0.22
CA VAL A 116 -15.43 12.09 -0.99
C VAL A 116 -15.71 11.92 -2.50
N GLY A 117 -15.49 10.71 -3.01
CA GLY A 117 -15.67 10.35 -4.41
C GLY A 117 -14.47 10.68 -5.30
N ILE A 118 -14.50 10.15 -6.52
CA ILE A 118 -13.41 10.20 -7.49
C ILE A 118 -13.84 11.03 -8.71
N ARG A 119 -12.94 11.91 -9.17
CA ARG A 119 -13.09 12.71 -10.37
C ARG A 119 -12.24 12.12 -11.50
N LYS A 120 -12.85 11.92 -12.66
CA LYS A 120 -12.12 11.57 -13.89
C LYS A 120 -11.77 12.81 -14.69
N PHE A 121 -10.59 12.82 -15.29
CA PHE A 121 -10.17 13.80 -16.28
C PHE A 121 -10.49 13.29 -17.70
N ASN A 122 -10.54 14.20 -18.67
CA ASN A 122 -10.55 13.84 -20.09
C ASN A 122 -9.11 13.74 -20.64
N ILE A 123 -8.25 13.04 -19.89
CA ILE A 123 -6.83 12.83 -20.21
C ILE A 123 -6.56 11.33 -20.19
N PRO A 124 -5.97 10.73 -21.24
CA PRO A 124 -5.66 9.30 -21.23
C PRO A 124 -4.74 8.91 -20.08
N GLN A 125 -5.03 7.77 -19.46
CA GLN A 125 -4.13 7.15 -18.49
C GLN A 125 -2.90 6.60 -19.20
N LYS A 126 -1.72 6.75 -18.59
CA LYS A 126 -0.50 6.08 -19.05
C LYS A 126 -0.44 4.70 -18.41
N THR A 127 -0.54 3.65 -19.21
CA THR A 127 -0.45 2.27 -18.74
C THR A 127 0.86 1.64 -19.18
N PHE A 128 1.40 0.76 -18.34
CA PHE A 128 2.52 -0.09 -18.70
C PHE A 128 1.99 -1.42 -19.25
N ARG A 129 2.38 -1.77 -20.48
CA ARG A 129 1.99 -3.02 -21.12
C ARG A 129 3.18 -3.96 -21.22
N VAL A 130 3.09 -5.08 -20.52
CA VAL A 130 4.05 -6.19 -20.59
C VAL A 130 3.92 -6.84 -21.98
N ARG A 131 5.04 -6.90 -22.71
CA ARG A 131 5.08 -7.44 -24.08
C ARG A 131 5.64 -8.85 -24.15
N GLU A 132 6.52 -9.18 -23.22
CA GLU A 132 7.19 -10.47 -23.10
C GLU A 132 7.23 -10.88 -21.62
N PRO A 133 7.26 -12.19 -21.31
CA PRO A 133 7.40 -12.66 -19.94
C PRO A 133 8.66 -12.10 -19.26
N VAL A 134 8.50 -11.67 -18.00
CA VAL A 134 9.60 -11.32 -17.10
C VAL A 134 9.43 -12.16 -15.85
N TRP A 135 10.50 -12.80 -15.39
CA TRP A 135 10.48 -13.56 -14.15
C TRP A 135 11.75 -13.34 -13.35
N LEU A 136 11.62 -13.47 -12.03
CA LEU A 136 12.72 -13.43 -11.08
C LEU A 136 12.47 -14.53 -10.05
N GLU A 137 13.55 -15.22 -9.67
CA GLU A 137 13.55 -16.28 -8.66
C GLU A 137 14.59 -15.95 -7.61
N ASP A 138 14.24 -16.14 -6.34
CA ASP A 138 15.14 -16.05 -5.19
C ASP A 138 14.81 -17.17 -4.19
N GLY A 139 15.62 -18.23 -4.22
CA GLY A 139 15.42 -19.41 -3.38
C GLY A 139 14.08 -20.10 -3.65
N ASP A 140 13.17 -20.03 -2.67
CA ASP A 140 11.83 -20.62 -2.74
C ASP A 140 10.75 -19.62 -3.19
N LYS A 141 11.14 -18.43 -3.63
CA LYS A 141 10.25 -17.33 -4.01
C LYS A 141 10.40 -17.03 -5.50
N GLU A 142 9.27 -16.80 -6.16
CA GLU A 142 9.25 -16.40 -7.55
C GLU A 142 8.24 -15.26 -7.77
N ILE A 143 8.57 -14.36 -8.70
CA ILE A 143 7.62 -13.40 -9.25
C ILE A 143 7.67 -13.50 -10.77
N ILE A 144 6.50 -13.65 -11.39
CA ILE A 144 6.35 -13.82 -12.83
C ILE A 144 5.34 -12.79 -13.33
N VAL A 145 5.73 -12.03 -14.34
CA VAL A 145 4.90 -11.04 -15.02
C VAL A 145 4.74 -11.46 -16.47
N LEU A 146 3.52 -11.79 -16.86
CA LEU A 146 3.20 -12.29 -18.20
C LEU A 146 2.39 -11.26 -19.02
N PRO A 147 2.54 -11.23 -20.35
CA PRO A 147 1.64 -10.47 -21.22
C PRO A 147 0.18 -10.93 -21.04
N SER A 148 -0.71 -9.98 -20.76
CA SER A 148 -2.14 -10.24 -20.58
C SER A 148 -2.96 -9.07 -21.12
N ALA A 149 -4.21 -9.35 -21.54
CA ALA A 149 -5.19 -8.32 -21.87
C ALA A 149 -5.82 -7.70 -20.60
N ASP A 150 -5.86 -8.48 -19.52
CA ASP A 150 -6.43 -8.09 -18.23
C ASP A 150 -5.33 -7.84 -17.19
N PHE A 151 -5.58 -6.96 -16.23
CA PHE A 151 -4.75 -6.88 -15.03
C PHE A 151 -5.16 -7.99 -14.05
N ARG A 152 -4.37 -9.07 -14.03
CA ARG A 152 -4.64 -10.27 -13.25
C ARG A 152 -3.49 -10.54 -12.29
N ILE A 153 -3.82 -10.76 -11.03
CA ILE A 153 -2.86 -11.11 -9.98
C ILE A 153 -3.16 -12.54 -9.52
N SER A 154 -2.14 -13.38 -9.56
CA SER A 154 -2.14 -14.71 -8.96
C SER A 154 -1.11 -14.73 -7.84
N TYR A 155 -1.47 -15.23 -6.68
CA TYR A 155 -0.56 -15.29 -5.53
C TYR A 155 -0.70 -16.64 -4.82
N THR A 156 0.45 -17.23 -4.50
CA THR A 156 0.55 -18.46 -3.70
C THR A 156 1.24 -18.14 -2.39
N ILE A 157 0.65 -18.58 -1.28
CA ILE A 157 1.33 -18.60 0.02
C ILE A 157 1.61 -20.05 0.42
N ASN A 158 2.65 -20.24 1.22
CA ASN A 158 3.00 -21.54 1.77
C ASN A 158 3.52 -21.41 3.20
N PHE A 159 2.65 -21.69 4.18
CA PHE A 159 2.98 -21.67 5.61
C PHE A 159 2.85 -23.10 6.19
N PRO A 160 3.83 -23.99 5.94
CA PRO A 160 3.76 -25.38 6.34
C PRO A 160 3.70 -25.53 7.87
N GLY A 161 2.85 -26.43 8.34
CA GLY A 161 2.70 -26.72 9.79
C GLY A 161 1.76 -25.78 10.54
N THR A 162 1.18 -24.78 9.88
CA THR A 162 0.23 -23.81 10.46
C THR A 162 -1.19 -24.07 9.95
N GLY A 163 -2.19 -23.44 10.57
CA GLY A 163 -3.58 -23.48 10.07
C GLY A 163 -3.78 -22.84 8.69
N ILE A 164 -2.84 -22.02 8.22
CA ILE A 164 -2.89 -21.35 6.91
C ILE A 164 -2.53 -22.33 5.78
N GLY A 165 -1.48 -23.14 5.98
CA GLY A 165 -1.01 -24.09 4.97
C GLY A 165 -0.61 -23.44 3.63
N SER A 166 -0.79 -24.19 2.54
CA SER A 166 -0.58 -23.67 1.18
C SER A 166 -1.91 -23.22 0.58
N GLN A 167 -1.95 -21.99 0.07
CA GLN A 167 -3.15 -21.43 -0.55
C GLN A 167 -2.80 -20.72 -1.85
N PHE A 168 -3.76 -20.67 -2.77
CA PHE A 168 -3.63 -20.01 -4.06
C PHE A 168 -4.88 -19.19 -4.35
N LEU A 169 -4.69 -17.96 -4.82
CA LEU A 169 -5.77 -17.09 -5.29
C LEU A 169 -5.37 -16.45 -6.62
N THR A 170 -6.34 -16.36 -7.54
CA THR A 170 -6.21 -15.59 -8.77
C THR A 170 -7.41 -14.67 -8.92
N LEU A 171 -7.17 -13.40 -9.22
CA LEU A 171 -8.21 -12.40 -9.47
C LEU A 171 -7.86 -11.54 -10.68
N THR A 172 -8.84 -11.30 -11.56
CA THR A 172 -8.78 -10.18 -12.49
C THR A 172 -9.27 -8.94 -11.75
N LEU A 173 -8.40 -7.94 -11.59
CA LEU A 173 -8.69 -6.78 -10.78
C LEU A 173 -9.51 -5.73 -11.54
N THR A 174 -10.58 -5.29 -10.88
CA THR A 174 -11.32 -4.05 -11.15
C THR A 174 -11.50 -3.34 -9.81
N PRO A 175 -11.91 -2.05 -9.79
CA PRO A 175 -12.21 -1.37 -8.53
C PRO A 175 -13.21 -2.12 -7.64
N GLU A 176 -14.23 -2.73 -8.23
CA GLU A 176 -15.25 -3.49 -7.51
C GLU A 176 -14.68 -4.79 -6.92
N VAL A 177 -13.85 -5.51 -7.68
CA VAL A 177 -13.18 -6.73 -7.20
C VAL A 177 -12.19 -6.40 -6.10
N PHE A 178 -11.40 -5.34 -6.27
CA PHE A 178 -10.45 -4.90 -5.25
C PHE A 178 -11.16 -4.54 -3.96
N GLU A 179 -12.19 -3.68 -4.03
CA GLU A 179 -12.95 -3.25 -2.84
C GLU A 179 -13.54 -4.44 -2.09
N LYS A 180 -14.11 -5.41 -2.80
CA LYS A 180 -14.81 -6.53 -2.16
C LYS A 180 -13.89 -7.64 -1.67
N GLU A 181 -12.90 -8.02 -2.48
CA GLU A 181 -12.12 -9.26 -2.25
C GLU A 181 -10.73 -9.00 -1.66
N ILE A 182 -10.16 -7.81 -1.84
CA ILE A 182 -8.78 -7.49 -1.44
C ILE A 182 -8.72 -6.44 -0.33
N ALA A 183 -9.44 -5.33 -0.46
CA ALA A 183 -9.36 -4.23 0.48
C ALA A 183 -9.58 -4.63 1.96
N PRO A 184 -10.49 -5.58 2.31
CA PRO A 184 -10.71 -6.02 3.69
C PRO A 184 -9.65 -6.98 4.25
N ALA A 185 -8.72 -7.47 3.42
CA ALA A 185 -7.71 -8.42 3.85
C ALA A 185 -6.67 -7.72 4.75
N ARG A 186 -6.67 -8.06 6.04
CA ARG A 186 -5.75 -7.48 7.04
C ARG A 186 -4.38 -8.15 6.99
N THR A 187 -3.35 -7.39 7.36
CA THR A 187 -2.01 -7.92 7.62
C THR A 187 -2.01 -8.94 8.75
N PHE A 188 -0.99 -9.80 8.76
CA PHE A 188 -0.88 -10.88 9.71
C PHE A 188 0.57 -11.23 10.04
N CYS A 189 0.78 -11.82 11.22
CA CYS A 189 2.07 -12.37 11.64
C CYS A 189 1.86 -13.63 12.49
N SER A 190 2.88 -14.48 12.58
CA SER A 190 2.79 -15.65 13.46
C SER A 190 3.05 -15.23 14.91
N LEU A 191 2.44 -15.94 15.86
CA LEU A 191 2.63 -15.71 17.29
C LEU A 191 4.12 -15.81 17.69
N ASP A 192 4.85 -16.78 17.12
CA ASP A 192 6.27 -17.01 17.38
C ASP A 192 7.16 -15.82 16.95
N GLU A 193 6.74 -15.04 15.95
CA GLU A 193 7.48 -13.87 15.49
C GLU A 193 7.24 -12.64 16.39
N VAL A 194 6.13 -12.58 17.13
CA VAL A 194 5.72 -11.37 17.87
C VAL A 194 6.78 -10.93 18.88
N GLU A 195 7.31 -11.86 19.69
CA GLU A 195 8.32 -11.53 20.68
C GLU A 195 9.62 -11.03 20.03
N ALA A 196 10.07 -11.71 18.97
CA ALA A 196 11.28 -11.33 18.24
C ALA A 196 11.14 -9.94 17.60
N LEU A 197 10.00 -9.65 16.97
CA LEU A 197 9.72 -8.35 16.36
C LEU A 197 9.69 -7.23 17.40
N ARG A 198 9.03 -7.44 18.55
CA ARG A 198 9.03 -6.46 19.66
C ARG A 198 10.43 -6.21 20.21
N ASN A 199 11.22 -7.27 20.38
CA ASN A 199 12.61 -7.16 20.86
C ASN A 199 13.51 -6.42 19.85
N ALA A 200 13.20 -6.52 18.55
CA ALA A 200 13.86 -5.74 17.50
C ALA A 200 13.35 -4.28 17.39
N GLY A 201 12.41 -3.87 18.25
CA GLY A 201 11.82 -2.53 18.22
C GLY A 201 10.84 -2.30 17.07
N LEU A 202 10.30 -3.38 16.49
CA LEU A 202 9.24 -3.35 15.48
C LEU A 202 7.87 -3.58 16.13
N ILE A 203 6.81 -3.47 15.32
CA ILE A 203 5.41 -3.68 15.70
C ILE A 203 4.95 -2.95 16.98
N LYS A 204 5.53 -1.77 17.27
CA LYS A 204 5.20 -0.99 18.48
C LYS A 204 3.74 -0.51 18.50
N GLY A 205 3.14 -0.30 17.33
CA GLY A 205 1.72 0.00 17.16
C GLY A 205 0.84 -1.22 16.88
N GLY A 206 1.42 -2.42 16.82
CA GLY A 206 0.68 -3.65 16.49
C GLY A 206 -0.26 -4.10 17.61
N SER A 207 -1.50 -4.44 17.23
CA SER A 207 -2.55 -4.95 18.12
C SER A 207 -3.45 -5.95 17.38
N LEU A 208 -4.30 -6.68 18.11
CA LEU A 208 -5.30 -7.57 17.49
C LEU A 208 -6.41 -6.81 16.75
N GLU A 209 -6.53 -5.49 16.98
CA GLU A 209 -7.46 -4.63 16.26
C GLU A 209 -6.95 -4.33 14.84
N ASN A 210 -5.63 -4.31 14.65
CA ASN A 210 -4.99 -3.93 13.39
C ASN A 210 -4.15 -5.03 12.73
N SER A 211 -4.14 -6.25 13.28
CA SER A 211 -3.38 -7.36 12.75
C SER A 211 -4.02 -8.69 13.14
N ILE A 212 -3.90 -9.68 12.27
CA ILE A 212 -4.24 -11.07 12.59
C ILE A 212 -2.99 -11.76 13.12
N VAL A 213 -3.08 -12.36 14.32
CA VAL A 213 -2.02 -13.20 14.86
C VAL A 213 -2.49 -14.65 14.79
N PHE A 214 -1.68 -15.50 14.16
CA PHE A 214 -2.00 -16.93 13.99
C PHE A 214 -0.92 -17.80 14.64
N ASP A 215 -1.31 -19.03 15.00
CA ASP A 215 -0.43 -20.09 15.50
C ASP A 215 -0.38 -21.31 14.55
#